data_AF-A0A353DAE3-F1
#
_entry.id   AF-A0A353DAE3-F1
#
_cell.length_a   1.000
_cell.length_b   1.000
_cell.length_c   1.000
_cell.angle_alpha   90.00
_cell.angle_beta   90.00
_cell.angle_gamma   90.00
#
_symmetry.space_group_name_H-M   'P 1'
#
loop_
_entity.id
_entity.type
_entity.pdbx_description
1 polymer ?
#
loop_
_entity_poly.entity_id
_entity_poly.type
_entity_poly.pdbx_seq_one_letter_code
_entity_poly.pdbx_strand_id
1 'polypeptide(L)'
;MANRPAPWISRLYLGTVAALALTGMAQMPIFKRYYIADIPGLGWLADYYLTNKLHYGLAALLLALCGFALARWLLDWRRRWRLTALGRTRV
;
A
#
# COMPACT_ATOMS: atom_id res chain seq x y z
N MET A 1 -12.58 -21.42 5.23
CA MET A 1 -12.57 -20.31 6.20
C MET A 1 -11.91 -19.10 5.55
N ALA A 2 -12.57 -17.94 5.55
CA ALA A 2 -12.06 -16.75 4.88
C ALA A 2 -10.82 -16.21 5.62
N ASN A 3 -9.63 -16.30 5.00
CA ASN A 3 -8.41 -15.63 5.46
C ASN A 3 -8.56 -14.12 5.22
N ARG A 4 -9.41 -13.45 6.01
CA ARG A 4 -9.45 -11.99 6.02
C ARG A 4 -8.15 -11.50 6.67
N PRO A 5 -7.41 -10.57 6.05
CA PRO A 5 -6.26 -9.97 6.69
C PRO A 5 -6.72 -9.34 8.02
N ALA A 6 -5.84 -9.36 9.02
CA ALA A 6 -6.14 -8.73 10.30
C ALA A 6 -6.55 -7.26 10.06
N PRO A 7 -7.56 -6.74 10.78
CA PRO A 7 -8.13 -5.42 10.49
C PRO A 7 -7.10 -4.28 10.57
N TRP A 8 -6.04 -4.46 11.36
CA TRP A 8 -4.93 -3.50 11.43
C TRP A 8 -4.11 -3.44 10.12
N ILE A 9 -3.97 -4.55 9.38
CA ILE A 9 -3.27 -4.59 8.09
C ILE A 9 -4.07 -3.79 7.05
N SER A 10 -5.40 -3.94 7.05
CA SER A 10 -6.27 -3.18 6.14
C SER A 10 -6.22 -1.68 6.43
N ARG A 11 -6.19 -1.29 7.72
CA ARG A 11 -6.03 0.11 8.13
C ARG A 11 -4.67 0.67 7.74
N LEU A 12 -3.60 -0.10 7.95
CA LEU A 12 -2.24 0.27 7.55
C LEU A 12 -2.13 0.45 6.03
N TYR A 13 -2.71 -0.47 5.25
CA TYR A 13 -2.76 -0.37 3.79
C TYR A 13 -3.49 0.91 3.35
N LEU A 14 -4.69 1.16 3.88
CA LEU A 14 -5.46 2.35 3.54
C LEU A 14 -4.72 3.63 3.90
N GLY A 15 -4.12 3.70 5.10
CA GLY A 15 -3.31 4.84 5.53
C GLY A 15 -2.08 5.06 4.64
N THR A 16 -1.39 3.98 4.24
CA THR A 16 -0.22 4.05 3.34
C THR A 16 -0.62 4.58 1.98
N VAL A 17 -1.72 4.09 1.40
CA VAL A 17 -2.22 4.54 0.09
C VAL A 17 -2.66 6.01 0.14
N ALA A 18 -3.39 6.41 1.19
CA ALA A 18 -3.80 7.81 1.37
C ALA A 18 -2.59 8.74 1.51
N ALA A 19 -1.57 8.33 2.27
CA ALA A 19 -0.34 9.10 2.45
C ALA A 19 0.49 9.17 1.15
N LEU A 20 0.53 8.10 0.35
CA LEU A 20 1.14 8.09 -0.99
C LEU A 20 0.43 9.08 -1.92
N ALA A 21 -0.90 9.06 -1.95
CA ALA A 21 -1.67 10.01 -2.74
C ALA A 21 -1.38 11.46 -2.32
N LEU A 22 -1.39 11.74 -1.00
CA LEU A 22 -1.08 13.06 -0.46
C LEU A 22 0.34 13.53 -0.84
N THR A 23 1.35 12.70 -0.58
CA THR A 23 2.75 13.05 -0.86
C THR A 23 3.07 13.11 -2.35
N GLY A 24 2.41 12.30 -3.18
CA GLY A 24 2.52 12.36 -4.64
C GLY A 24 1.91 13.64 -5.21
N MET A 25 0.75 14.08 -4.69
CA MET A 25 0.19 15.39 -5.03
C MET A 25 1.10 16.54 -4.56
N ALA A 26 1.80 16.36 -3.44
CA ALA A 26 2.71 17.37 -2.88
C ALA A 26 4.01 17.55 -3.68
N GLN A 27 4.41 16.55 -4.48
CA GLN A 27 5.52 16.69 -5.42
C GLN A 27 5.21 17.65 -6.58
N MET A 28 3.93 17.90 -6.85
CA MET A 28 3.48 18.98 -7.72
C MET A 28 3.26 20.25 -6.89
N PRO A 29 3.44 21.46 -7.45
CA PRO A 29 3.29 22.71 -6.69
C PRO A 29 1.82 23.09 -6.39
N ILE A 30 0.93 22.12 -6.19
CA ILE A 30 -0.52 22.30 -5.99
C ILE A 30 -0.80 22.94 -4.62
N PHE A 31 -0.20 22.42 -3.54
CA PHE A 31 -0.47 22.93 -2.18
C PHE A 31 0.02 24.36 -1.97
N LYS A 32 1.08 24.77 -2.67
CA LYS A 32 1.54 26.16 -2.70
C LYS A 32 0.63 27.04 -3.57
N ARG A 33 0.20 26.53 -4.73
CA ARG A 33 -0.67 27.27 -5.67
C ARG A 33 -2.03 27.64 -5.08
N TYR A 34 -2.56 26.81 -4.19
CA TYR A 34 -3.87 27.03 -3.54
C TYR A 34 -3.75 27.45 -2.08
N TYR A 35 -2.60 28.00 -1.64
CA TYR A 35 -2.40 28.53 -0.28
C TYR A 35 -2.61 27.52 0.86
N ILE A 36 -2.66 26.22 0.56
CA ILE A 36 -2.81 25.16 1.58
C ILE A 36 -1.54 25.08 2.44
N ALA A 37 -0.37 25.27 1.82
CA ALA A 37 0.90 25.28 2.52
C ALA A 37 1.06 26.48 3.49
N ASP A 38 0.22 27.52 3.33
CA ASP A 38 0.26 28.72 4.17
C ASP A 38 -0.56 28.56 5.46
N ILE A 39 -1.34 27.47 5.57
CA ILE A 39 -2.01 27.08 6.81
C ILE A 39 -0.92 26.69 7.84
N PRO A 40 -0.97 27.23 9.08
CA PRO A 40 0.01 26.91 10.11
C PRO A 40 0.20 25.40 10.29
N GLY A 41 1.45 24.94 10.19
CA GLY A 41 1.82 23.53 10.31
C GLY A 41 1.77 22.72 9.01
N LEU A 42 1.26 23.26 7.89
CA LEU A 42 1.20 22.56 6.60
C LEU A 42 2.30 22.95 5.60
N GLY A 43 3.24 23.81 5.99
CA GLY A 43 4.34 24.25 5.12
C GLY A 43 5.20 23.12 4.54
N TRP A 44 5.27 21.98 5.22
CA TRP A 44 5.97 20.78 4.75
C TRP A 44 5.41 20.19 3.45
N LEU A 45 4.12 20.43 3.14
CA LEU A 45 3.49 20.00 1.89
C LEU A 45 4.04 20.74 0.66
N ALA A 46 4.77 21.85 0.86
CA ALA A 46 5.48 22.56 -0.20
C ALA A 46 6.99 22.24 -0.24
N ASP A 47 7.50 21.43 0.70
CA ASP A 47 8.88 20.96 0.68
C ASP A 47 9.01 19.70 -0.20
N TYR A 48 9.54 19.88 -1.40
CA TYR A 48 9.73 18.79 -2.37
C TYR A 48 10.65 17.68 -1.84
N TYR A 49 11.77 18.02 -1.18
CA TYR A 49 12.73 16.99 -0.75
C TYR A 49 12.19 16.16 0.39
N LEU A 50 11.47 16.78 1.33
CA LEU A 50 10.81 16.08 2.42
C LEU A 50 9.70 15.17 1.89
N THR A 51 8.78 15.71 1.08
CA THR A 51 7.66 14.94 0.51
C THR A 51 8.16 13.81 -0.39
N ASN A 52 9.23 14.00 -1.15
CA ASN A 52 9.86 12.95 -1.94
C ASN A 52 10.41 11.82 -1.08
N LYS A 53 11.16 12.12 -0.02
CA LYS A 53 11.68 11.10 0.91
C LYS A 53 10.55 10.30 1.55
N LEU A 54 9.49 10.99 2.00
CA LEU A 54 8.30 10.36 2.55
C LEU A 54 7.62 9.46 1.51
N HIS A 55 7.44 9.94 0.28
CA HIS A 55 6.79 9.18 -0.79
C HIS A 55 7.52 7.88 -1.11
N TYR A 56 8.85 7.92 -1.24
CA TYR A 56 9.66 6.71 -1.46
C TYR A 56 9.61 5.74 -0.27
N GLY A 57 9.64 6.25 0.97
CA GLY A 57 9.47 5.41 2.16
C GLY A 57 8.11 4.72 2.20
N LEU A 58 7.04 5.45 1.89
CA LEU A 58 5.69 4.90 1.81
C LEU A 58 5.52 3.92 0.64
N ALA A 59 6.18 4.16 -0.50
CA ALA A 59 6.16 3.26 -1.65
C ALA A 59 6.83 1.93 -1.30
N ALA A 60 7.97 1.96 -0.62
CA ALA A 60 8.63 0.76 -0.11
C ALA A 60 7.71 -0.03 0.86
N LEU A 61 7.01 0.67 1.76
CA LEU A 61 6.04 0.05 2.66
C LEU A 61 4.87 -0.59 1.89
N LEU A 62 4.29 0.09 0.91
CA LEU A 62 3.22 -0.46 0.08
C LEU A 62 3.68 -1.72 -0.66
N LEU A 63 4.87 -1.69 -1.27
CA LEU A 63 5.44 -2.85 -1.95
C LEU A 63 5.65 -4.03 -0.98
N ALA A 64 6.10 -3.77 0.25
CA ALA A 64 6.22 -4.81 1.27
C ALA A 64 4.85 -5.41 1.65
N LEU A 65 3.81 -4.59 1.81
CA LEU A 65 2.45 -5.06 2.09
C LEU A 65 1.88 -5.90 0.94
N CYS A 66 2.05 -5.44 -0.31
CA CYS A 66 1.64 -6.18 -1.50
C CYS A 66 2.42 -7.50 -1.64
N GLY A 67 3.74 -7.48 -1.43
CA GLY A 67 4.59 -8.65 -1.44
C GLY A 67 4.19 -9.67 -0.37
N PHE A 68 3.89 -9.22 0.85
CA PHE A 68 3.37 -10.07 1.92
C PHE A 68 2.02 -10.71 1.56
N ALA A 69 1.08 -9.93 1.04
CA ALA A 69 -0.22 -10.41 0.60
C ALA A 69 -0.09 -11.45 -0.53
N LEU A 70 0.77 -11.18 -1.51
CA LEU A 70 1.08 -12.07 -2.61
C LEU A 70 1.73 -13.38 -2.13
N ALA A 71 2.75 -13.29 -1.27
CA ALA A 71 3.43 -14.46 -0.71
C ALA A 71 2.44 -15.35 0.07
N ARG A 72 1.59 -14.77 0.90
CA ARG A 72 0.52 -15.50 1.60
C ARG A 72 -0.44 -16.17 0.62
N TRP A 73 -0.88 -15.44 -0.40
CA TRP A 73 -1.75 -16.00 -1.43
C TRP A 73 -1.09 -17.20 -2.12
N LEU A 74 0.17 -17.07 -2.57
CA LEU A 74 0.93 -18.14 -3.24
C LEU A 74 1.13 -19.38 -2.34
N LEU A 75 1.48 -19.18 -1.07
CA LEU A 75 1.70 -20.26 -0.11
C LEU A 75 0.40 -21.00 0.24
N ASP A 76 -0.71 -20.26 0.40
CA ASP A 76 -2.04 -20.82 0.67
C ASP A 76 -2.64 -21.50 -0.58
N TRP A 77 -2.34 -20.99 -1.79
CA TRP A 77 -2.81 -21.54 -3.07
C TRP A 77 -2.32 -22.98 -3.30
N ARG A 78 -1.10 -23.31 -2.88
CA ARG A 78 -0.54 -24.68 -2.96
C ARG A 78 -1.31 -25.70 -2.10
N ARG A 79 -1.96 -25.27 -1.00
CA ARG A 79 -2.71 -26.18 -0.12
C ARG A 79 -4.14 -26.41 -0.59
N ARG A 80 -4.75 -25.45 -1.30
CA ARG A 80 -6.15 -25.54 -1.75
C ARG A 80 -6.34 -26.40 -3.00
N TRP A 81 -5.31 -26.55 -3.83
CA TRP A 81 -5.36 -27.34 -5.08
C TRP A 81 -4.51 -28.62 -5.02
N ARG A 82 -4.42 -29.30 -3.87
CA ARG A 82 -3.98 -30.72 -3.90
C ARG A 82 -5.10 -31.51 -4.57
N LEU A 83 -4.94 -31.80 -5.85
CA LEU A 83 -5.75 -32.81 -6.53
C LEU A 83 -5.75 -34.07 -5.65
N THR A 84 -6.92 -34.49 -5.22
CA THR A 84 -7.07 -35.82 -4.61
C THR A 84 -6.60 -36.86 -5.63
N ALA A 85 -6.18 -38.05 -5.17
CA ALA A 85 -5.69 -39.09 -6.09
C ALA A 85 -6.68 -39.36 -7.26
N LEU A 86 -7.99 -39.30 -6.96
CA LEU A 86 -9.09 -39.37 -7.93
C LEU A 86 -9.24 -38.14 -8.85
N GLY A 87 -8.83 -36.95 -8.40
CA GLY A 87 -8.81 -35.75 -9.24
C GLY A 87 -7.76 -35.82 -10.35
N ARG A 88 -6.76 -36.70 -10.24
CA ARG A 88 -5.76 -36.94 -11.30
C ARG A 88 -6.24 -37.86 -12.42
N THR A 89 -7.23 -38.71 -12.16
CA THR A 89 -7.72 -39.70 -13.13
C THR A 89 -8.89 -39.17 -13.97
N ARG A 90 -9.29 -37.90 -13.80
CA ARG A 90 -10.38 -37.23 -14.52
C ARG A 90 -9.89 -36.18 -15.53
N VAL A 91 -8.61 -36.22 -15.90
CA VAL A 91 -8.03 -35.41 -16.98
C VAL A 91 -8.01 -36.24 -18.25
#